data_AF-A0A3A5ALT5-F1
#
_entry.id   AF-A0A3A5ALT5-F1
#
_cell.length_a   1.000
_cell.length_b   1.000
_cell.length_c   1.000
_cell.angle_alpha   90.00
_cell.angle_beta   90.00
_cell.angle_gamma   90.00
#
_symmetry.space_group_name_H-M   'P 1'
#
loop_
_entity.id
_entity.type
_entity.pdbx_description
1 polymer ?
#
loop_
_entity_poly.entity_id
_entity_poly.type
_entity_poly.pdbx_seq_one_letter_code
_entity_poly.pdbx_strand_id
1 'polypeptide(L)'
;MVGCPDKDTLEKFVDHGLNEEMNEQIFSHLVTCGRCLERISLLMAEERGLIRSLSKAGGAVENRAVSATAAGCFSKAALLSYVGDCLDEEQTRRVESHLHECDRCLVETMAIQKRLAATADLEVLGPGSETRKVKPDSPAKEILEIILRAAGNMIETIRHNGELLSLGPALGATRGAGDIERRAIGVRKDFTDRDLSIEVKMSGEGEGPNFDLIVSLMRISKEEFLEGIDIELINESTSSRSTTDRSGVARFKGIGFGSYGLVVDRELTVRITFE
;
A
#
# COMPACT_ATOMS: atom_id res chain seq x y z
N MET A 1 -28.29 -21.81 -8.63
CA MET A 1 -27.76 -21.08 -7.46
C MET A 1 -27.15 -22.13 -6.55
N VAL A 2 -25.82 -22.16 -6.44
CA VAL A 2 -25.13 -23.04 -5.49
C VAL A 2 -25.34 -22.41 -4.11
N GLY A 3 -25.84 -23.19 -3.14
CA GLY A 3 -25.97 -22.72 -1.76
C GLY A 3 -24.63 -22.31 -1.17
N CYS A 4 -24.63 -21.49 -0.12
CA CYS A 4 -23.39 -21.20 0.61
C CYS A 4 -22.82 -22.51 1.19
N PRO A 5 -21.50 -22.75 1.08
CA PRO A 5 -20.85 -23.86 1.75
C PRO A 5 -21.13 -23.81 3.26
N ASP A 6 -21.26 -24.98 3.87
CA ASP A 6 -21.35 -25.06 5.33
C ASP A 6 -20.03 -24.68 6.01
N LYS A 7 -20.11 -24.46 7.33
CA LYS A 7 -18.96 -24.04 8.14
C LYS A 7 -17.80 -25.04 8.03
N ASP A 8 -18.10 -26.32 8.16
CA ASP A 8 -17.11 -27.41 8.17
C ASP A 8 -16.34 -27.48 6.84
N THR A 9 -17.02 -27.18 5.73
CA THR A 9 -16.40 -27.10 4.40
C THR A 9 -15.46 -25.90 4.29
N LEU A 10 -15.84 -24.75 4.84
CA LEU A 10 -14.97 -23.57 4.88
C LEU A 10 -13.76 -23.77 5.81
N GLU A 11 -13.93 -24.45 6.95
CA GLU A 11 -12.83 -24.82 7.84
C GLU A 11 -11.84 -25.76 7.14
N LYS A 12 -12.34 -26.82 6.48
CA LYS A 12 -11.48 -27.71 5.67
C LYS A 12 -10.79 -26.98 4.51
N PHE A 13 -11.40 -25.94 3.96
CA PHE A 13 -10.78 -25.13 2.92
C PHE A 13 -9.59 -24.33 3.46
N VAL A 14 -9.74 -23.71 4.64
CA VAL A 14 -8.65 -22.99 5.33
C VAL A 14 -7.51 -23.95 5.70
N ASP A 15 -7.85 -25.15 6.20
CA ASP A 15 -6.89 -26.19 6.57
C ASP A 15 -6.26 -26.93 5.36
N HIS A 16 -6.60 -26.54 4.13
CA HIS A 16 -6.22 -27.25 2.89
C HIS A 16 -6.59 -28.75 2.86
N GLY A 17 -7.64 -29.14 3.59
CA GLY A 17 -8.14 -30.51 3.69
C GLY A 17 -9.12 -30.94 2.59
N LEU A 18 -9.37 -30.09 1.59
CA LEU A 18 -10.26 -30.37 0.46
C LEU A 18 -9.48 -30.80 -0.79
N ASN A 19 -10.13 -31.55 -1.68
CA ASN A 19 -9.56 -31.88 -2.98
C ASN A 19 -9.55 -30.64 -3.91
N GLU A 20 -8.79 -30.72 -5.00
CA GLU A 20 -8.57 -29.61 -5.94
C GLU A 20 -9.90 -29.11 -6.56
N GLU A 21 -10.80 -30.02 -6.92
CA GLU A 21 -12.12 -29.67 -7.49
C GLU A 21 -12.98 -28.87 -6.50
N MET A 22 -13.03 -29.28 -5.22
CA MET A 22 -13.78 -28.57 -4.18
C MET A 22 -13.14 -27.22 -3.85
N ASN A 23 -11.81 -27.13 -3.88
CA ASN A 23 -11.11 -25.86 -3.70
C ASN A 23 -11.47 -24.86 -4.80
N GLU A 24 -11.51 -25.27 -6.07
CA GLU A 24 -11.94 -24.42 -7.17
C GLU A 24 -13.40 -23.98 -7.04
N GLN A 25 -14.29 -24.88 -6.63
CA GLN A 25 -15.71 -24.57 -6.41
C GLN A 25 -15.90 -23.54 -5.28
N ILE A 26 -15.18 -23.70 -4.16
CA ILE A 26 -15.21 -22.75 -3.06
C ILE A 26 -14.60 -21.42 -3.51
N PHE A 27 -13.48 -21.43 -4.22
CA PHE A 27 -12.86 -20.20 -4.72
C PHE A 27 -13.81 -19.40 -5.62
N SER A 28 -14.46 -20.08 -6.57
CA SER A 28 -15.49 -19.48 -7.44
C SER A 28 -16.68 -18.93 -6.63
N HIS A 29 -17.09 -19.63 -5.57
CA HIS A 29 -18.12 -19.14 -4.66
C HIS A 29 -17.67 -17.91 -3.87
N LEU A 30 -16.46 -17.87 -3.33
CA LEU A 30 -15.95 -16.75 -2.53
C LEU A 30 -15.86 -15.46 -3.32
N VAL A 31 -15.55 -15.54 -4.62
CA VAL A 31 -15.57 -14.40 -5.55
C VAL A 31 -16.97 -13.77 -5.65
N THR A 32 -18.03 -14.56 -5.47
CA THR A 32 -19.42 -14.10 -5.64
C THR A 32 -20.19 -13.96 -4.33
N CYS A 33 -19.67 -14.44 -3.21
CA CYS A 33 -20.36 -14.50 -1.92
C CYS A 33 -19.56 -13.82 -0.80
N GLY A 34 -19.83 -12.54 -0.56
CA GLY A 34 -19.17 -11.76 0.48
C GLY A 34 -19.34 -12.32 1.90
N ARG A 35 -20.45 -12.99 2.21
CA ARG A 35 -20.68 -13.62 3.53
C ARG A 35 -19.71 -14.78 3.81
N CYS A 36 -19.42 -15.59 2.79
CA CYS A 36 -18.46 -16.68 2.94
C CYS A 36 -17.02 -16.15 2.99
N LEU A 37 -16.73 -15.07 2.26
CA LEU A 37 -15.45 -14.38 2.33
C LEU A 37 -15.18 -13.82 3.73
N GLU A 38 -16.11 -13.05 4.29
CA GLU A 38 -16.00 -12.51 5.66
C GLU A 38 -15.79 -13.62 6.70
N ARG A 39 -16.52 -14.74 6.54
CA ARG A 39 -16.40 -15.90 7.42
C ARG A 39 -15.04 -16.58 7.34
N ILE A 40 -14.46 -16.70 6.14
CA ILE A 40 -13.09 -17.20 5.97
C ILE A 40 -12.07 -16.25 6.60
N SER A 41 -12.23 -14.93 6.40
CA SER A 41 -11.32 -13.95 7.01
C SER A 41 -11.33 -14.03 8.54
N LEU A 42 -12.50 -14.25 9.14
CA LEU A 42 -12.62 -14.50 10.58
C LEU A 42 -11.93 -15.80 11.01
N LEU A 43 -12.14 -16.91 10.29
CA LEU A 43 -11.47 -18.19 10.57
C LEU A 43 -9.95 -18.05 10.50
N MET A 44 -9.42 -17.37 9.47
CA MET A 44 -7.98 -17.11 9.37
C MET A 44 -7.47 -16.20 10.49
N ALA A 45 -8.24 -15.20 10.92
CA ALA A 45 -7.86 -14.32 12.01
C ALA A 45 -7.84 -15.06 13.36
N GLU A 46 -8.82 -15.95 13.61
CA GLU A 46 -8.86 -16.82 14.78
C GLU A 46 -7.67 -17.79 14.79
N GLU A 47 -7.37 -18.43 13.66
CA GLU A 47 -6.21 -19.32 13.53
C GLU A 47 -4.90 -18.58 13.79
N ARG A 48 -4.71 -17.39 13.21
CA ARG A 48 -3.54 -16.54 13.49
C ARG A 48 -3.46 -16.13 14.95
N GLY A 49 -4.59 -15.82 15.58
CA GLY A 49 -4.70 -15.49 17.00
C GLY A 49 -4.30 -16.67 17.89
N LEU A 50 -4.73 -17.88 17.54
CA LEU A 50 -4.37 -19.12 18.23
C LEU A 50 -2.89 -19.45 18.04
N ILE A 51 -2.34 -19.36 16.83
CA ILE A 51 -0.91 -19.55 16.56
C ILE A 51 -0.08 -18.57 17.40
N ARG A 52 -0.46 -17.30 17.44
CA ARG A 52 0.22 -16.26 18.25
C ARG A 52 0.10 -16.52 19.75
N SER A 53 -1.01 -17.09 20.20
CA SER A 53 -1.22 -17.42 21.61
C SER A 53 -0.46 -18.67 22.02
N LEU A 54 -0.40 -19.68 21.14
CA LEU A 54 0.37 -20.90 21.33
C LEU A 54 1.88 -20.65 21.24
N SER A 55 2.34 -19.75 20.37
CA SER A 55 3.75 -19.36 20.32
C SER A 55 4.18 -18.57 21.57
N LYS A 56 3.27 -17.81 22.19
CA LYS A 56 3.52 -17.13 23.48
C LYS A 56 3.42 -18.07 24.68
N ALA A 57 2.50 -19.03 24.68
CA ALA A 57 2.31 -19.98 25.77
C ALA A 57 3.35 -21.12 25.74
N GLY A 58 3.84 -21.47 24.56
CA GLY A 58 4.92 -22.42 24.33
C GLY A 58 6.29 -21.79 24.55
N GLY A 59 6.57 -21.34 25.78
CA GLY A 59 7.94 -21.00 26.18
C GLY A 59 8.88 -22.15 25.82
N ALA A 60 9.87 -21.87 24.96
CA ALA A 60 10.93 -22.79 24.57
C ALA A 60 10.50 -24.07 23.83
N VAL A 61 9.53 -24.01 22.92
CA VAL A 61 9.52 -24.99 21.81
C VAL A 61 10.57 -24.51 20.80
N GLU A 62 11.70 -25.21 20.79
CA GLU A 62 12.91 -24.93 20.03
C GLU A 62 12.65 -24.32 18.63
N ASN A 63 13.46 -23.30 18.32
CA ASN A 63 13.69 -22.58 17.05
C ASN A 63 13.92 -23.45 15.79
N ARG A 64 13.21 -24.57 15.62
CA ARG A 64 13.42 -25.56 14.56
C ARG A 64 12.56 -25.31 13.33
N ALA A 65 11.48 -24.53 13.45
CA ALA A 65 10.59 -24.22 12.32
C ALA A 65 11.19 -23.21 11.33
N VAL A 66 12.19 -22.44 11.75
CA VAL A 66 12.92 -21.46 10.91
C VAL A 66 14.38 -21.89 10.74
N SER A 67 14.63 -23.20 10.65
CA SER A 67 15.94 -23.70 10.23
C SER A 67 16.01 -23.69 8.72
N ALA A 68 17.09 -23.10 8.19
CA ALA A 68 17.48 -23.27 6.81
C ALA A 68 17.48 -24.77 6.47
N THR A 69 16.91 -25.10 5.32
CA THR A 69 16.95 -26.47 4.78
C THR A 69 18.42 -26.90 4.61
N ALA A 70 18.69 -28.19 4.38
CA ALA A 70 20.05 -28.68 4.14
C ALA A 70 20.78 -27.95 2.98
N ALA A 71 20.03 -27.24 2.12
CA ALA A 71 20.54 -26.38 1.05
C ALA A 71 20.80 -24.92 1.48
N GLY A 72 20.73 -24.60 2.77
CA GLY A 72 20.96 -23.24 3.30
C GLY A 72 19.83 -22.24 3.06
N CYS A 73 18.76 -22.60 2.33
CA CYS A 73 17.64 -21.71 2.01
C CYS A 73 16.48 -21.84 3.01
N PHE A 74 15.72 -20.77 3.20
CA PHE A 74 14.48 -20.78 3.98
C PHE A 74 13.36 -21.55 3.27
N SER A 75 12.46 -22.15 4.06
CA SER A 75 11.27 -22.79 3.52
C SER A 75 10.29 -21.75 3.00
N LYS A 76 9.45 -22.15 2.03
CA LYS A 76 8.40 -21.27 1.49
C LYS A 76 7.43 -20.78 2.58
N ALA A 77 7.15 -21.60 3.59
CA ALA A 77 6.33 -21.21 4.74
C ALA A 77 6.99 -20.10 5.59
N ALA A 78 8.31 -20.15 5.78
CA ALA A 78 9.04 -19.10 6.47
C ALA A 78 9.05 -17.79 5.66
N LEU A 79 9.24 -17.86 4.34
CA LEU A 79 9.16 -16.69 3.46
C LEU A 79 7.74 -16.10 3.41
N LEU A 80 6.69 -16.93 3.42
CA LEU A 80 5.31 -16.47 3.51
C LEU A 80 5.02 -15.78 4.85
N SER A 81 5.54 -16.34 5.95
CA SER A 81 5.42 -15.75 7.28
C SER A 81 6.17 -14.41 7.39
N TYR A 82 7.31 -14.28 6.71
CA TYR A 82 8.04 -13.02 6.58
C TYR A 82 7.22 -11.97 5.82
N VAL A 83 6.67 -12.31 4.66
CA VAL A 83 5.85 -11.37 3.86
C VAL A 83 4.55 -10.96 4.60
N GLY A 84 4.01 -11.84 5.44
CA GLY A 84 2.81 -11.58 6.24
C GLY A 84 3.05 -10.92 7.60
N ASP A 85 4.27 -10.45 7.90
CA ASP A 85 4.66 -9.87 9.20
C ASP A 85 4.32 -10.77 10.41
N CYS A 86 4.48 -12.08 10.24
CA CYS A 86 4.17 -13.10 11.26
C CYS A 86 5.41 -13.60 12.02
N LEU A 87 6.61 -13.12 11.67
CA LEU A 87 7.87 -13.50 12.32
C LEU A 87 8.20 -12.55 13.48
N ASP A 88 8.92 -13.05 14.49
CA ASP A 88 9.49 -12.19 15.52
C ASP A 88 10.72 -11.39 15.01
N GLU A 89 11.17 -10.41 15.80
CA GLU A 89 12.29 -9.52 15.41
C GLU A 89 13.62 -10.25 15.14
N GLU A 90 13.86 -11.39 15.76
CA GLU A 90 15.08 -12.17 15.54
C GLU A 90 14.98 -12.95 14.23
N GLN A 91 13.84 -13.61 14.00
CA GLN A 91 13.54 -14.35 12.78
C GLN A 91 13.50 -13.44 11.55
N THR A 92 12.87 -12.27 11.65
CA THR A 92 12.84 -11.25 10.59
C THR A 92 14.25 -10.86 10.18
N ARG A 93 15.12 -10.50 11.14
CA ARG A 93 16.53 -10.17 10.85
C ARG A 93 17.30 -11.31 10.18
N ARG A 94 17.03 -12.57 10.56
CA ARG A 94 17.67 -13.74 9.93
C ARG A 94 17.21 -13.95 8.50
N VAL A 95 15.91 -13.76 8.22
CA VAL A 95 15.37 -13.85 6.86
C VAL A 95 15.92 -12.71 6.01
N GLU A 96 15.89 -11.47 6.48
CA GLU A 96 16.46 -10.30 5.79
C GLU A 96 17.93 -10.49 5.44
N SER A 97 18.75 -10.91 6.41
CA SER A 97 20.18 -11.17 6.18
C SER A 97 20.40 -12.22 5.10
N HIS A 98 19.57 -13.27 5.04
CA HIS A 98 19.68 -14.29 4.00
C HIS A 98 19.16 -13.83 2.64
N LEU A 99 18.10 -13.02 2.60
CA LEU A 99 17.57 -12.46 1.36
C LEU A 99 18.59 -11.54 0.67
N HIS A 100 19.49 -10.91 1.44
CA HIS A 100 20.63 -10.15 0.90
C HIS A 100 21.68 -11.03 0.21
N GLU A 101 21.80 -12.31 0.58
CA GLU A 101 22.84 -13.23 0.09
C GLU A 101 22.29 -14.31 -0.85
N CYS A 102 20.98 -14.49 -0.94
CA CYS A 102 20.34 -15.58 -1.68
C CYS A 102 19.27 -15.10 -2.66
N ASP A 103 19.67 -14.92 -3.92
CA ASP A 103 18.79 -14.52 -5.03
C ASP A 103 17.56 -15.43 -5.19
N ARG A 104 17.71 -16.73 -4.90
CA ARG A 104 16.61 -17.70 -5.02
C ARG A 104 15.47 -17.38 -4.04
N CYS A 105 15.80 -17.15 -2.77
CA CYS A 105 14.82 -16.81 -1.74
C CYS A 105 14.21 -15.43 -2.00
N LEU A 106 15.00 -14.49 -2.54
CA LEU A 106 14.52 -13.17 -2.96
C LEU A 106 13.46 -13.28 -4.06
N VAL A 107 13.75 -14.01 -5.14
CA VAL A 107 12.80 -14.24 -6.25
C VAL A 107 11.52 -14.90 -5.75
N GLU A 108 11.63 -15.88 -4.84
CA GLU A 108 10.47 -16.56 -4.26
C GLU A 108 9.64 -15.62 -3.38
N THR A 109 10.29 -14.75 -2.59
CA THR A 109 9.62 -13.72 -1.77
C THR A 109 8.87 -12.71 -2.64
N MET A 110 9.48 -12.22 -3.73
CA MET A 110 8.81 -11.31 -4.68
C MET A 110 7.62 -12.00 -5.37
N ALA A 111 7.73 -13.29 -5.70
CA ALA A 111 6.64 -14.05 -6.28
C ALA A 111 5.45 -14.22 -5.30
N ILE A 112 5.74 -14.39 -4.01
CA ILE A 112 4.72 -14.42 -2.94
C ILE A 112 4.04 -13.05 -2.81
N GLN A 113 4.81 -11.96 -2.71
CA GLN A 113 4.29 -10.60 -2.63
C GLN A 113 3.38 -10.25 -3.82
N LYS A 114 3.79 -10.58 -5.04
CA LYS A 114 2.99 -10.35 -6.25
C LYS A 114 1.65 -11.09 -6.23
N ARG A 115 1.62 -12.33 -5.69
CA ARG A 115 0.39 -13.10 -5.56
C ARG A 115 -0.55 -12.50 -4.50
N LEU A 116 0.00 -12.05 -3.37
CA LEU A 116 -0.76 -11.39 -2.32
C LEU A 116 -1.31 -10.03 -2.77
N ALA A 117 -0.54 -9.25 -3.52
CA ALA A 117 -1.01 -8.00 -4.11
C ALA A 117 -2.16 -8.23 -5.11
N ALA A 118 -2.06 -9.26 -5.96
CA ALA A 118 -3.12 -9.62 -6.88
C ALA A 118 -4.42 -10.06 -6.16
N THR A 119 -4.33 -10.62 -4.96
CA THR A 119 -5.50 -10.91 -4.13
C THR A 119 -6.03 -9.69 -3.39
N ALA A 120 -5.18 -8.75 -2.99
CA ALA A 120 -5.60 -7.50 -2.34
C ALA A 120 -6.35 -6.57 -3.31
N ASP A 121 -6.01 -6.57 -4.60
CA ASP A 121 -6.76 -5.85 -5.63
C ASP A 121 -8.19 -6.38 -5.82
N LEU A 122 -8.45 -7.63 -5.41
CA LEU A 122 -9.80 -8.20 -5.38
C LEU A 122 -10.59 -7.80 -4.12
N GLU A 123 -9.94 -7.28 -3.06
CA GLU A 123 -10.59 -6.82 -1.82
C GLU A 123 -11.17 -5.40 -1.92
N VAL A 124 -10.82 -4.61 -2.94
CA VAL A 124 -11.40 -3.25 -3.16
C VAL A 124 -12.86 -3.31 -3.65
N LEU A 125 -13.40 -4.49 -3.93
CA LEU A 125 -14.82 -4.71 -4.27
C LEU A 125 -15.57 -5.47 -3.16
N GLY A 126 -15.29 -5.17 -1.89
CA GLY A 126 -16.04 -5.71 -0.76
C GLY A 126 -17.52 -5.27 -0.72
N PRO A 127 -18.50 -6.19 -0.77
CA PRO A 127 -19.92 -5.88 -0.60
C PRO A 127 -20.26 -5.85 0.90
N GLY A 128 -20.12 -4.68 1.53
CA GLY A 128 -20.23 -4.56 2.98
C GLY A 128 -20.80 -3.26 3.56
N SER A 129 -21.39 -2.36 2.76
CA SER A 129 -22.20 -1.28 3.34
C SER A 129 -23.68 -1.52 3.07
N GLU A 130 -24.44 -1.85 4.11
CA GLU A 130 -25.90 -1.69 4.13
C GLU A 130 -26.24 -0.19 4.13
N THR A 131 -25.97 0.48 3.01
CA THR A 131 -26.63 1.72 2.67
C THR A 131 -27.96 1.36 2.04
N ARG A 132 -29.05 1.80 2.69
CA ARG A 132 -30.18 2.48 2.05
C ARG A 132 -30.01 2.53 0.52
N LYS A 133 -30.92 1.95 -0.27
CA LYS A 133 -30.99 2.06 -1.75
C LYS A 133 -31.02 3.55 -2.16
N VAL A 134 -29.88 4.18 -2.10
CA VAL A 134 -29.53 5.40 -2.79
C VAL A 134 -29.10 4.85 -4.14
N LYS A 135 -29.89 5.12 -5.19
CA LYS A 135 -29.35 5.03 -6.56
C LYS A 135 -27.98 5.71 -6.50
N PRO A 136 -26.88 5.09 -6.97
CA PRO A 136 -25.63 5.82 -7.13
C PRO A 136 -25.90 6.92 -8.17
N ASP A 137 -26.37 8.07 -7.69
CA ASP A 137 -26.84 9.20 -8.49
C ASP A 137 -25.65 10.02 -9.00
N SER A 138 -24.42 9.58 -8.76
CA SER A 138 -23.22 10.11 -9.38
C SER A 138 -22.11 9.06 -9.31
N PRO A 139 -21.28 8.91 -10.37
CA PRO A 139 -20.05 8.12 -10.28
C PRO A 139 -19.22 8.67 -9.10
N ALA A 140 -18.73 7.79 -8.24
CA ALA A 140 -17.88 8.20 -7.12
C ALA A 140 -16.67 8.94 -7.72
N LYS A 141 -16.52 10.23 -7.36
CA LYS A 141 -15.43 11.08 -7.85
C LYS A 141 -14.10 10.42 -7.52
N GLU A 142 -13.29 10.20 -8.56
CA GLU A 142 -12.00 9.57 -8.40
C GLU A 142 -11.04 10.53 -7.69
N ILE A 143 -10.37 10.06 -6.64
CA ILE A 143 -9.37 10.82 -5.90
C ILE A 143 -8.00 10.14 -6.01
N LEU A 144 -6.92 10.93 -6.00
CA LEU A 144 -5.56 10.42 -5.84
C LEU A 144 -5.31 10.14 -4.36
N GLU A 145 -4.99 8.90 -4.02
CA GLU A 145 -4.64 8.50 -2.66
C GLU A 145 -3.15 8.14 -2.60
N ILE A 146 -2.45 8.69 -1.60
CA ILE A 146 -1.03 8.47 -1.35
C ILE A 146 -0.84 8.22 0.15
N ILE A 147 -0.22 7.10 0.51
CA ILE A 147 0.15 6.75 1.88
C ILE A 147 1.66 6.58 1.94
N LEU A 148 2.27 7.30 2.87
CA LEU A 148 3.71 7.42 3.02
C LEU A 148 4.11 7.08 4.44
N ARG A 149 5.25 6.42 4.58
CA ARG A 149 5.90 6.17 5.86
C ARG A 149 7.17 7.00 5.95
N ALA A 150 7.37 7.72 7.05
CA ALA A 150 8.69 8.28 7.32
C ALA A 150 9.52 7.34 8.19
N ALA A 151 10.77 7.11 7.78
CA ALA A 151 11.77 6.39 8.54
C ALA A 151 13.01 7.30 8.68
N GLY A 152 13.05 8.09 9.76
CA GLY A 152 14.09 9.10 9.95
C GLY A 152 13.97 10.23 8.93
N ASN A 153 14.99 10.40 8.08
CA ASN A 153 14.99 11.37 6.98
C ASN A 153 14.55 10.77 5.63
N MET A 154 14.18 9.49 5.61
CA MET A 154 13.71 8.80 4.42
C MET A 154 12.19 8.76 4.41
N ILE A 155 11.60 9.04 3.24
CA ILE A 155 10.18 8.81 2.98
C ILE A 155 10.09 7.57 2.12
N GLU A 156 9.16 6.68 2.44
CA GLU A 156 8.83 5.50 1.66
C GLU A 156 7.36 5.54 1.26
N THR A 157 7.05 5.13 0.03
CA THR A 157 5.65 5.01 -0.39
C THR A 157 5.11 3.65 0.02
N ILE A 158 4.09 3.63 0.87
CA ILE A 158 3.42 2.40 1.28
C ILE A 158 2.38 2.01 0.23
N ARG A 159 1.56 2.98 -0.19
CA ARG A 159 0.44 2.76 -1.10
C ARG A 159 0.15 4.01 -1.92
N HIS A 160 -0.24 3.81 -3.17
CA HIS A 160 -0.80 4.87 -4.01
C HIS A 160 -1.74 4.29 -5.07
N ASN A 161 -2.62 5.12 -5.63
CA ASN A 161 -3.47 4.75 -6.77
C ASN A 161 -3.18 5.58 -8.04
N GLY A 162 -2.01 6.21 -8.10
CA GLY A 162 -1.45 6.90 -9.27
C GLY A 162 -0.24 6.17 -9.86
N GLU A 163 0.40 6.78 -10.86
CA GLU A 163 1.67 6.37 -11.44
C GLU A 163 2.83 6.90 -10.58
N LEU A 164 3.71 6.00 -10.11
CA LEU A 164 4.91 6.39 -9.40
C LEU A 164 5.95 6.92 -10.39
N LEU A 165 6.35 8.16 -10.23
CA LEU A 165 7.37 8.78 -11.07
C LEU A 165 8.75 8.38 -10.56
N SER A 166 9.52 7.76 -11.44
CA SER A 166 10.96 7.57 -11.23
C SER A 166 11.64 8.92 -11.22
N LEU A 167 11.76 9.53 -10.04
CA LEU A 167 12.66 10.65 -9.81
C LEU A 167 14.06 10.05 -9.82
N GLY A 168 14.56 9.80 -11.03
CA GLY A 168 15.93 9.36 -11.23
C GLY A 168 16.86 10.35 -10.54
N PRO A 169 18.02 9.89 -10.04
CA PRO A 169 19.06 10.81 -9.59
C PRO A 169 19.26 11.82 -10.72
N ALA A 170 19.07 13.10 -10.43
CA ALA A 170 19.50 14.14 -11.34
C ALA A 170 21.02 14.02 -11.34
N LEU A 171 21.58 13.17 -12.21
CA LEU A 171 23.01 12.94 -12.38
C LEU A 171 23.63 14.20 -12.99
N GLY A 172 23.57 15.32 -12.27
CA GLY A 172 24.51 16.39 -12.41
C GLY A 172 25.84 15.83 -11.94
N ALA A 173 26.80 15.72 -12.85
CA ALA A 173 28.15 15.27 -12.54
C ALA A 173 28.89 16.32 -11.68
N THR A 174 28.42 16.58 -10.45
CA THR A 174 29.14 17.37 -9.46
C THR A 174 30.18 16.48 -8.81
N ARG A 175 31.37 16.46 -9.43
CA ARG A 175 32.56 15.77 -8.95
C ARG A 175 32.98 16.39 -7.60
N GLY A 176 32.61 15.77 -6.48
CA GLY A 176 33.23 16.04 -5.18
C GLY A 176 32.33 16.42 -4.01
N ALA A 177 31.01 16.47 -4.16
CA ALA A 177 30.10 16.62 -3.03
C ALA A 177 29.24 15.36 -2.90
N GLY A 178 29.51 14.56 -1.87
CA GLY A 178 28.67 13.43 -1.49
C GLY A 178 27.37 13.91 -0.85
N ASP A 179 26.58 14.69 -1.60
CA ASP A 179 25.22 14.99 -1.19
C ASP A 179 24.44 13.68 -1.25
N ILE A 180 24.05 13.20 -0.08
CA ILE A 180 23.07 12.14 0.06
C ILE A 180 21.81 12.67 -0.63
N GLU A 181 21.57 12.22 -1.86
CA GLU A 181 20.42 12.61 -2.66
C GLU A 181 19.16 12.35 -1.83
N ARG A 182 18.51 13.45 -1.42
CA ARG A 182 17.24 13.40 -0.71
C ARG A 182 16.25 12.73 -1.66
N ARG A 183 15.77 11.55 -1.28
CA ARG A 183 14.78 10.79 -2.05
C ARG A 183 13.47 11.56 -2.02
N ALA A 184 13.24 12.35 -3.05
CA ALA A 184 11.92 12.86 -3.35
C ALA A 184 11.07 11.71 -3.89
N ILE A 185 9.77 11.74 -3.59
CA ILE A 185 8.77 10.83 -4.14
C ILE A 185 7.86 11.65 -5.05
N GLY A 186 7.58 11.16 -6.26
CA GLY A 186 6.63 11.77 -7.17
C GLY A 186 5.53 10.77 -7.50
N VAL A 187 4.27 11.16 -7.34
CA VAL A 187 3.11 10.36 -7.78
C VAL A 187 2.26 11.22 -8.71
N ARG A 188 1.91 10.69 -9.87
CA ARG A 188 1.07 11.35 -10.86
C ARG A 188 -0.25 10.63 -11.03
N LYS A 189 -1.36 11.35 -11.23
CA LYS A 189 -2.63 10.77 -11.63
C LYS A 189 -3.33 11.65 -12.66
N ASP A 190 -3.86 10.99 -13.68
CA ASP A 190 -4.57 11.62 -14.78
C ASP A 190 -6.08 11.38 -14.60
N PHE A 191 -6.82 12.46 -14.36
CA PHE A 191 -8.27 12.49 -14.22
C PHE A 191 -8.89 12.87 -15.57
N THR A 192 -9.12 11.86 -16.40
CA THR A 192 -9.60 12.02 -17.78
C THR A 192 -11.00 12.65 -17.87
N ASP A 193 -11.83 12.43 -16.86
CA ASP A 193 -13.17 13.03 -16.73
C ASP A 193 -13.14 14.55 -16.51
N ARG A 194 -12.03 15.06 -15.98
CA ARG A 194 -11.80 16.49 -15.64
C ARG A 194 -10.76 17.16 -16.52
N ASP A 195 -10.21 16.46 -17.51
CA ASP A 195 -9.12 16.94 -18.35
C ASP A 195 -7.91 17.46 -17.53
N LEU A 196 -7.61 16.77 -16.42
CA LEU A 196 -6.68 17.24 -15.40
C LEU A 196 -5.66 16.16 -15.04
N SER A 197 -4.38 16.48 -15.11
CA SER A 197 -3.28 15.70 -14.56
C SER A 197 -2.74 16.39 -13.31
N ILE A 198 -2.62 15.63 -12.22
CA ILE A 198 -2.04 16.12 -10.97
C ILE A 198 -0.79 15.31 -10.67
N GLU A 199 0.31 16.03 -10.46
CA GLU A 199 1.56 15.47 -9.98
C GLU A 199 1.86 15.98 -8.57
N VAL A 200 2.06 15.06 -7.64
CA VAL A 200 2.39 15.33 -6.26
C VAL A 200 3.81 14.88 -5.99
N LYS A 201 4.68 15.84 -5.70
CA LYS A 201 6.09 15.63 -5.33
C LYS A 201 6.30 15.97 -3.87
N MET A 202 6.98 15.09 -3.15
CA MET A 202 7.28 15.28 -1.73
C MET A 202 8.76 15.05 -1.47
N SER A 203 9.37 15.92 -0.68
CA SER A 203 10.77 15.83 -0.28
C SER A 203 10.94 16.22 1.19
N GLY A 204 11.71 15.46 1.96
CA GLY A 204 12.13 15.88 3.28
C GLY A 204 13.26 16.90 3.20
N GLU A 205 13.15 18.04 3.89
CA GLU A 205 14.26 18.98 4.06
C GLU A 205 14.76 18.99 5.51
N GLY A 206 16.04 18.64 5.70
CA GLY A 206 16.76 18.85 6.95
C GLY A 206 16.63 17.74 8.00
N GLU A 207 17.06 18.06 9.23
CA GLU A 207 16.92 17.21 10.42
C GLU A 207 15.55 17.49 11.06
N GLY A 208 14.49 16.87 10.56
CA GLY A 208 13.17 17.03 11.14
C GLY A 208 12.06 16.29 10.40
N PRO A 209 10.87 16.14 11.03
CA PRO A 209 9.72 15.44 10.46
C PRO A 209 8.94 16.30 9.45
N ASN A 210 9.59 17.31 8.87
CA ASN A 210 8.96 18.32 8.05
C ASN A 210 9.22 18.03 6.57
N PHE A 211 8.15 18.02 5.80
CA PHE A 211 8.17 17.73 4.37
C PHE A 211 7.75 18.94 3.56
N ASP A 212 8.38 19.09 2.40
CA ASP A 212 7.95 20.01 1.35
C ASP A 212 7.09 19.24 0.36
N LEU A 213 5.91 19.78 0.06
CA LEU A 213 4.94 19.25 -0.89
C LEU A 213 4.84 20.21 -2.06
N ILE A 214 5.04 19.67 -3.26
CA ILE A 214 4.96 20.38 -4.52
C ILE A 214 3.84 19.73 -5.32
N VAL A 215 2.85 20.51 -5.71
CA VAL A 215 1.71 20.05 -6.52
C VAL A 215 1.79 20.72 -7.88
N SER A 216 1.85 19.93 -8.96
CA SER A 216 1.84 20.43 -10.33
C SER A 216 0.52 20.04 -11.01
N LEU A 217 -0.12 21.00 -11.66
CA LEU A 217 -1.38 20.80 -12.37
C LEU A 217 -1.15 21.03 -13.87
N MET A 218 -1.61 20.07 -14.68
CA MET A 218 -1.53 20.14 -16.14
C MET A 218 -2.88 19.77 -16.75
N ARG A 219 -3.28 20.48 -17.81
CA ARG A 219 -4.42 20.10 -18.64
C ARG A 219 -3.99 19.04 -19.65
N ILE A 220 -4.66 17.89 -19.65
CA ILE A 220 -4.25 16.73 -20.47
C ILE A 220 -4.43 17.02 -21.96
N SER A 221 -5.58 17.56 -22.35
CA SER A 221 -5.97 17.78 -23.76
C SER A 221 -5.06 18.75 -24.50
N LYS A 222 -4.41 19.66 -23.78
CA LYS A 222 -3.55 20.71 -24.34
C LYS A 222 -2.07 20.54 -23.99
N GLU A 223 -1.75 19.63 -23.07
CA GLU A 223 -0.41 19.50 -22.51
C GLU A 223 0.12 20.84 -21.94
N GLU A 224 -0.78 21.63 -21.34
CA GLU A 224 -0.48 22.97 -20.80
C GLU A 224 -0.57 22.96 -19.27
N PHE A 225 0.42 23.58 -18.62
CA PHE A 225 0.37 23.82 -17.18
C PHE A 225 -0.71 24.83 -16.81
N LEU A 226 -1.41 24.59 -15.70
CA LEU A 226 -2.52 25.42 -15.25
C LEU A 226 -2.03 26.50 -14.25
N GLU A 227 -1.89 27.74 -14.70
CA GLU A 227 -1.56 28.91 -13.87
C GLU A 227 -2.80 29.48 -13.15
N GLY A 228 -2.61 30.02 -11.94
CA GLY A 228 -3.65 30.77 -11.24
C GLY A 228 -4.72 29.92 -10.57
N ILE A 229 -4.50 28.62 -10.41
CA ILE A 229 -5.43 27.70 -9.75
C ILE A 229 -5.17 27.71 -8.24
N ASP A 230 -6.21 27.97 -7.45
CA ASP A 230 -6.13 27.89 -6.00
C ASP A 230 -6.13 26.44 -5.54
N ILE A 231 -5.11 26.09 -4.76
CA ILE A 231 -4.96 24.80 -4.10
C ILE A 231 -4.97 25.03 -2.60
N GLU A 232 -5.86 24.32 -1.90
CA GLU A 232 -5.95 24.35 -0.45
C GLU A 232 -5.55 23.00 0.14
N LEU A 233 -4.53 23.01 0.98
CA LEU A 233 -4.08 21.88 1.77
C LEU A 233 -4.79 21.96 3.13
N ILE A 234 -5.61 20.96 3.44
CA ILE A 234 -6.41 20.88 4.67
C ILE A 234 -6.00 19.67 5.51
N ASN A 235 -5.88 19.86 6.82
CA ASN A 235 -5.77 18.85 7.86
C ASN A 235 -6.82 19.18 8.94
N GLU A 236 -7.04 18.30 9.91
CA GLU A 236 -7.93 18.49 11.06
C GLU A 236 -7.69 19.80 11.81
N SER A 237 -6.44 20.25 11.92
CA SER A 237 -6.04 21.39 12.74
C SER A 237 -5.63 22.64 11.96
N THR A 238 -5.29 22.50 10.68
CA THR A 238 -4.68 23.58 9.89
C THR A 238 -5.18 23.57 8.45
N SER A 239 -5.35 24.75 7.86
CA SER A 239 -5.47 24.93 6.42
C SER A 239 -4.37 25.85 5.89
N SER A 240 -3.88 25.56 4.70
CA SER A 240 -2.89 26.36 3.99
C SER A 240 -3.31 26.49 2.54
N ARG A 241 -3.15 27.67 1.94
CA ARG A 241 -3.53 27.94 0.55
C ARG A 241 -2.32 28.39 -0.25
N SER A 242 -2.22 27.89 -1.48
CA SER A 242 -1.23 28.31 -2.47
C SER A 242 -1.92 28.37 -3.83
N THR A 243 -1.50 29.30 -4.69
CA THR A 243 -1.97 29.39 -6.08
C THR A 243 -0.87 28.87 -7.00
N THR A 244 -1.23 28.18 -8.08
CA THR A 244 -0.25 27.68 -9.06
C THR A 244 0.41 28.82 -9.83
N ASP A 245 1.72 28.72 -10.03
CA ASP A 245 2.51 29.66 -10.82
C ASP A 245 2.39 29.39 -12.35
N ARG A 246 3.19 30.10 -13.16
CA ARG A 246 3.27 29.91 -14.62
C ARG A 246 3.69 28.50 -15.06
N SER A 247 4.33 27.75 -14.18
CA SER A 247 4.71 26.35 -14.41
C SER A 247 3.63 25.38 -13.91
N GLY A 248 2.48 25.90 -13.48
CA GLY A 248 1.39 25.10 -12.91
C GLY A 248 1.71 24.54 -11.51
N VAL A 249 2.67 25.13 -10.79
CA VAL A 249 3.18 24.58 -9.53
C VAL A 249 2.69 25.37 -8.33
N ALA A 250 2.18 24.67 -7.32
CA ALA A 250 1.93 25.19 -5.97
C ALA A 250 2.86 24.50 -4.96
N ARG A 251 3.29 25.23 -3.92
CA ARG A 251 4.27 24.73 -2.94
C ARG A 251 3.77 24.93 -1.51
N PHE A 252 3.91 23.90 -0.71
CA PHE A 252 3.61 23.90 0.72
C PHE A 252 4.84 23.40 1.46
N LYS A 253 5.26 24.14 2.49
CA LYS A 253 6.49 23.86 3.25
C LYS A 253 6.17 23.48 4.68
N GLY A 254 7.04 22.67 5.27
CA GLY A 254 6.97 22.37 6.70
C GLY A 254 5.75 21.53 7.09
N ILE A 255 5.34 20.60 6.22
CA ILE A 255 4.23 19.70 6.48
C ILE A 255 4.70 18.60 7.44
N GLY A 256 4.02 18.47 8.58
CA GLY A 256 4.28 17.40 9.54
C GLY A 256 3.48 16.13 9.24
N PHE A 257 3.56 15.15 10.14
CA PHE A 257 2.76 13.92 10.09
C PHE A 257 1.25 14.17 10.15
N GLY A 258 0.48 13.23 9.60
CA GLY A 258 -0.98 13.26 9.62
C GLY A 258 -1.64 13.06 8.27
N SER A 259 -2.96 13.22 8.24
CA SER A 259 -3.78 13.10 7.02
C SER A 259 -4.14 14.47 6.47
N TYR A 260 -3.90 14.64 5.18
CA TYR A 260 -4.11 15.86 4.44
C TYR A 260 -5.03 15.63 3.24
N GLY A 261 -5.90 16.59 2.97
CA GLY A 261 -6.63 16.71 1.72
C GLY A 261 -6.07 17.86 0.89
N LEU A 262 -5.88 17.66 -0.42
CA LEU A 262 -5.70 18.76 -1.37
C LEU A 262 -7.02 19.01 -2.09
N VAL A 263 -7.52 20.22 -1.92
CA VAL A 263 -8.70 20.75 -2.58
C VAL A 263 -8.23 21.61 -3.75
N VAL A 264 -8.58 21.20 -4.97
CA VAL A 264 -8.29 21.91 -6.21
C VAL A 264 -9.62 22.41 -6.76
N ASP A 265 -9.72 23.72 -6.99
CA ASP A 265 -10.98 24.37 -7.43
C ASP A 265 -12.21 23.95 -6.60
N ARG A 266 -12.07 23.98 -5.27
CA ARG A 266 -13.11 23.62 -4.28
C ARG A 266 -13.52 22.14 -4.26
N GLU A 267 -12.77 21.27 -4.92
CA GLU A 267 -13.00 19.84 -4.93
C GLU A 267 -11.83 19.06 -4.33
N LEU A 268 -12.11 18.19 -3.35
CA LEU A 268 -11.12 17.26 -2.82
C LEU A 268 -10.64 16.35 -3.94
N THR A 269 -9.36 16.44 -4.28
CA THR A 269 -8.80 15.72 -5.42
C THR A 269 -7.65 14.80 -5.04
N VAL A 270 -6.91 15.13 -3.98
CA VAL A 270 -5.85 14.26 -3.45
C VAL A 270 -6.04 14.05 -1.95
N ARG A 271 -5.77 12.84 -1.47
CA ARG A 271 -5.60 12.51 -0.06
C ARG A 271 -4.19 11.98 0.16
N ILE A 272 -3.49 12.58 1.14
CA ILE A 272 -2.12 12.21 1.50
C ILE A 272 -2.10 11.86 2.98
N THR A 273 -1.61 10.69 3.33
CA THR A 273 -1.40 10.29 4.72
C THR A 273 0.08 10.05 4.97
N PHE A 274 0.63 10.74 5.96
CA PHE A 274 1.98 10.56 6.47
C PHE A 274 1.93 9.82 7.81
N GLU A 275 2.49 8.61 7.82
CA GLU A 275 2.65 7.73 8.99
C GLU A 275 4.10 7.76 9.54
#